data_AF-A0A2S6HD86-F1
#
_entry.id   AF-A0A2S6HD86-F1
#
_cell.length_a   1.000
_cell.length_b   1.000
_cell.length_c   1.000
_cell.angle_alpha   90.00
_cell.angle_beta   90.00
_cell.angle_gamma   90.00
#
_symmetry.space_group_name_H-M   'P 1'
#
loop_
_entity.id
_entity.type
_entity.pdbx_description
1 polymer ?
#
loop_
_entity_poly.entity_id
_entity_poly.type
_entity_poly.pdbx_seq_one_letter_code
_entity_poly.pdbx_strand_id
1 'polypeptide(L)'
;MCRNMKQRGFSLIMAIFLIVVLGGIAVFIGRVSTMQHQSSALDEEGAMAYQAARSGIEWGVYQAIVVSSCVASTSFTLPLIVPTTPVSTVNYTVTVTCTRTPATEGSTVINMYQITATAINAGVGRFFVERQLTATVTQ
;
A
#
# COMPACT_ATOMS: atom_id res chain seq x y z
N MET A 1 -11.80 25.99 69.84
CA MET A 1 -12.36 26.66 68.64
C MET A 1 -11.38 26.48 67.48
N CYS A 2 -11.54 25.45 66.63
CA CYS A 2 -10.69 25.28 65.45
C CYS A 2 -11.24 26.14 64.29
N ARG A 3 -10.50 27.21 63.96
CA ARG A 3 -10.87 28.15 62.91
C ARG A 3 -10.63 27.51 61.55
N ASN A 4 -11.72 27.09 60.90
CA ASN A 4 -11.70 26.48 59.57
C ASN A 4 -11.40 27.58 58.53
N MET A 5 -10.13 27.70 58.17
CA MET A 5 -9.63 28.70 57.24
C MET A 5 -10.07 28.29 55.83
N LYS A 6 -11.15 28.90 55.33
CA LYS A 6 -11.65 28.68 53.97
C LYS A 6 -10.56 29.12 52.98
N GLN A 7 -9.78 28.16 52.47
CA GLN A 7 -8.95 28.34 51.28
C GLN A 7 -9.87 28.68 50.11
N ARG A 8 -9.86 29.93 49.65
CA ARG A 8 -10.64 30.41 48.51
C ARG A 8 -9.69 30.83 47.41
N GLY A 9 -9.79 30.22 46.23
CA GLY A 9 -9.40 30.85 44.96
C GLY A 9 -8.31 30.15 44.15
N PHE A 10 -7.11 29.93 44.70
CA PHE A 10 -5.95 29.58 43.86
C PHE A 10 -5.95 28.12 43.37
N SER A 11 -6.38 27.18 44.20
CA SER A 11 -6.38 25.75 43.84
C SER A 11 -7.34 25.42 42.69
N LEU A 12 -8.41 26.19 42.52
CA LEU A 12 -9.43 25.92 41.51
C LEU A 12 -8.94 26.30 40.11
N ILE A 13 -8.28 27.46 39.97
CA ILE A 13 -7.60 27.86 38.72
C ILE A 13 -6.52 26.84 38.36
N MET A 14 -5.70 26.40 39.33
CA MET A 14 -4.62 25.44 39.08
C MET A 14 -5.16 24.06 38.69
N ALA A 15 -6.23 23.60 39.32
CA ALA A 15 -6.89 22.34 38.96
C ALA A 15 -7.43 22.38 37.52
N ILE A 16 -8.10 23.47 37.11
CA ILE A 16 -8.61 23.62 35.74
C ILE A 16 -7.46 23.65 34.75
N PHE A 17 -6.39 24.39 35.02
CA PHE A 17 -5.22 24.44 34.15
C PHE A 17 -4.61 23.05 33.94
N LEU A 18 -4.43 22.28 35.02
CA LEU A 18 -3.91 20.91 34.94
C LEU A 18 -4.84 20.00 34.14
N ILE A 19 -6.15 20.07 34.35
CA ILE A 19 -7.14 19.27 33.59
C ILE A 19 -7.07 19.59 32.10
N VAL A 20 -6.98 20.87 31.72
CA VAL A 20 -6.91 21.29 30.31
C VAL A 20 -5.61 20.83 29.67
N VAL A 21 -4.47 20.97 30.34
CA VAL A 21 -3.17 20.53 29.81
C VAL A 21 -3.12 19.01 29.66
N LEU A 22 -3.50 18.26 30.70
CA LEU A 22 -3.54 16.80 30.65
C LEU A 22 -4.56 16.28 29.62
N GLY A 23 -5.72 16.93 29.53
CA GLY A 23 -6.73 16.64 28.51
C GLY A 23 -6.19 16.88 27.10
N GLY A 24 -5.48 17.99 26.88
CA GLY A 24 -4.82 18.28 25.60
C GLY A 24 -3.78 17.23 25.21
N ILE A 25 -2.95 16.79 26.17
CA ILE A 25 -1.94 15.74 25.95
C ILE A 25 -2.63 14.41 25.62
N ALA A 26 -3.68 14.03 26.35
CA ALA A 26 -4.42 12.79 26.10
C ALA A 26 -5.03 12.74 24.69
N VAL A 27 -5.64 13.84 24.24
CA VAL A 27 -6.18 13.96 22.87
C VAL A 27 -5.06 13.87 21.83
N PHE A 28 -3.93 14.54 22.06
CA PHE A 28 -2.78 14.49 21.15
C PHE A 28 -2.24 13.07 20.99
N ILE A 29 -2.03 12.35 22.10
CA ILE A 29 -1.57 10.95 22.08
C ILE A 29 -2.58 10.07 21.34
N GLY A 30 -3.88 10.25 21.59
CA GLY A 30 -4.93 9.51 20.87
C GLY A 30 -4.91 9.76 19.36
N ARG A 31 -4.59 10.98 18.90
CA ARG A 31 -4.41 11.24 17.47
C ARG A 31 -3.19 10.52 16.92
N VAL A 32 -2.05 10.58 17.61
CA VAL A 32 -0.82 9.90 17.16
C VAL A 32 -1.01 8.39 17.05
N SER A 33 -1.69 7.74 18.00
CA SER A 33 -1.95 6.30 17.93
C SER A 33 -2.84 5.92 16.73
N THR A 34 -3.88 6.70 16.44
CA THR A 34 -4.72 6.45 15.25
C THR A 34 -3.94 6.56 13.94
N MET A 35 -3.02 7.52 13.83
CA MET A 35 -2.17 7.69 12.64
C MET A 35 -1.16 6.53 12.49
N GLN A 36 -0.65 5.98 13.60
CA GLN A 36 0.24 4.81 13.58
C GLN A 36 -0.45 3.55 13.04
N HIS A 37 -1.70 3.32 13.45
CA HIS A 37 -2.50 2.20 12.94
C HIS A 37 -2.82 2.32 11.44
N GLN A 38 -3.09 3.54 10.96
CA GLN A 38 -3.35 3.78 9.53
C GLN A 38 -2.10 3.56 8.67
N SER A 39 -0.93 3.99 9.15
CA SER A 39 0.33 3.82 8.42
C SER A 39 0.67 2.34 8.25
N SER A 40 0.49 1.55 9.32
CA SER A 40 0.74 0.10 9.27
C SER A 40 -0.16 -0.61 8.26
N ALA A 41 -1.45 -0.23 8.19
CA ALA A 41 -2.39 -0.79 7.23
C ALA A 41 -2.01 -0.43 5.77
N LEU A 42 -1.54 0.80 5.53
CA LEU A 42 -1.08 1.24 4.22
C LEU A 42 0.18 0.49 3.77
N ASP A 43 1.11 0.24 4.67
CA ASP A 43 2.32 -0.53 4.37
C ASP A 43 1.99 -1.97 3.96
N GLU A 44 1.00 -2.58 4.62
CA GLU A 44 0.54 -3.94 4.30
C GLU A 44 -0.17 -4.00 2.94
N GLU A 45 -1.12 -3.10 2.66
CA GLU A 45 -1.77 -2.99 1.35
C GLU A 45 -0.75 -2.68 0.23
N GLY A 46 0.31 -1.91 0.55
CA GLY A 46 1.43 -1.63 -0.33
C GLY A 46 2.26 -2.87 -0.68
N ALA A 47 2.49 -3.75 0.28
CA ALA A 47 3.19 -5.02 0.07
C ALA A 47 2.34 -5.99 -0.77
N MET A 48 1.03 -6.07 -0.51
CA MET A 48 0.11 -6.89 -1.30
C MET A 48 0.06 -6.44 -2.77
N ALA A 49 -0.03 -5.13 -3.02
CA ALA A 49 0.01 -4.57 -4.37
C ALA A 49 1.34 -4.91 -5.08
N TYR A 50 2.46 -4.86 -4.36
CA TYR A 50 3.77 -5.24 -4.92
C TYR A 50 3.80 -6.71 -5.34
N GLN A 51 3.28 -7.62 -4.52
CA GLN A 51 3.24 -9.05 -4.87
C GLN A 51 2.29 -9.31 -6.04
N ALA A 52 1.16 -8.60 -6.12
CA ALA A 52 0.24 -8.69 -7.25
C ALA A 52 0.89 -8.18 -8.57
N ALA A 53 1.64 -7.08 -8.53
CA ALA A 53 2.37 -6.60 -9.69
C ALA A 53 3.47 -7.59 -10.11
N ARG A 54 4.15 -8.20 -9.13
CA ARG A 54 5.21 -9.18 -9.39
C ARG A 54 4.68 -10.44 -10.08
N SER A 55 3.54 -10.97 -9.65
CA SER A 55 2.92 -12.10 -10.34
C SER A 55 2.49 -11.73 -11.78
N GLY A 56 2.09 -10.48 -12.01
CA GLY A 56 1.87 -9.92 -13.34
C GLY A 56 3.14 -9.92 -14.21
N ILE A 57 4.30 -9.54 -13.65
CA ILE A 57 5.60 -9.64 -14.34
C ILE A 57 5.92 -11.10 -14.68
N GLU A 58 5.81 -12.02 -13.73
CA GLU A 58 6.13 -13.45 -13.95
C GLU A 58 5.25 -14.05 -15.06
N TRP A 59 3.95 -13.72 -15.05
CA TRP A 59 3.04 -14.09 -16.13
C TRP A 59 3.44 -13.46 -17.48
N GLY A 60 3.76 -12.17 -17.50
CA GLY A 60 4.16 -11.46 -18.73
C GLY A 60 5.47 -11.99 -19.32
N VAL A 61 6.45 -12.34 -18.46
CA VAL A 61 7.71 -12.94 -18.86
C VAL A 61 7.48 -14.34 -19.45
N TYR A 62 6.62 -15.14 -18.83
CA TYR A 62 6.23 -16.44 -19.37
C TYR A 62 5.60 -16.30 -20.76
N GLN A 63 4.70 -15.35 -20.97
CA GLN A 63 4.09 -15.10 -22.28
C GLN A 63 5.13 -14.68 -23.32
N ALA A 64 6.04 -13.78 -22.95
CA ALA A 64 7.06 -13.27 -23.86
C ALA A 64 8.08 -14.35 -24.28
N ILE A 65 8.55 -15.17 -23.33
CA ILE A 65 9.65 -16.13 -23.57
C ILE A 65 9.12 -17.48 -24.05
N VAL A 66 8.11 -18.05 -23.40
CA VAL A 66 7.66 -19.42 -23.65
C VAL A 66 6.61 -19.47 -24.76
N VAL A 67 5.65 -18.55 -24.71
CA VAL A 67 4.56 -18.50 -25.70
C VAL A 67 4.94 -17.63 -26.91
N SER A 68 6.06 -16.90 -26.83
CA SER A 68 6.50 -15.93 -27.86
C SER A 68 5.43 -14.88 -28.20
N SER A 69 4.59 -14.54 -27.23
CA SER A 69 3.48 -13.60 -27.34
C SER A 69 3.74 -12.35 -26.50
N CYS A 70 3.56 -11.18 -27.10
CA CYS A 70 3.71 -9.88 -26.43
C CYS A 70 2.50 -9.03 -26.76
N VAL A 71 1.44 -9.17 -25.95
CA VAL A 71 0.22 -8.39 -26.10
C VAL A 71 0.44 -7.01 -25.50
N ALA A 72 0.03 -5.96 -26.22
CA ALA A 72 0.27 -4.58 -25.81
C ALA A 72 -0.29 -4.25 -24.42
N SER A 73 -1.44 -4.80 -24.07
CA SER A 73 -2.05 -4.65 -22.75
C SER A 73 -3.01 -5.80 -22.45
N THR A 74 -2.94 -6.33 -21.24
CA THR A 74 -3.83 -7.36 -20.71
C THR A 74 -4.12 -7.06 -19.25
N SER A 75 -5.37 -7.17 -18.84
CA SER A 75 -5.79 -6.90 -17.46
C SER A 75 -6.53 -8.09 -16.90
N PHE A 76 -6.26 -8.41 -15.63
CA PHE A 76 -6.97 -9.46 -14.90
C PHE A 76 -7.09 -9.10 -13.42
N THR A 77 -8.06 -9.71 -12.76
CA THR A 77 -8.29 -9.51 -11.33
C THR A 77 -7.60 -10.62 -10.55
N LEU A 78 -6.74 -10.22 -9.61
CA LEU A 78 -6.07 -11.08 -8.64
C LEU A 78 -6.73 -10.93 -7.27
N PRO A 79 -7.55 -11.91 -6.85
CA PRO A 79 -8.06 -11.94 -5.49
C PRO A 79 -6.96 -12.41 -4.53
N LEU A 80 -6.59 -11.57 -3.57
CA LEU A 80 -5.65 -11.89 -2.51
C LEU A 80 -6.40 -12.18 -1.22
N ILE A 81 -6.13 -13.34 -0.63
CA ILE A 81 -6.80 -13.80 0.59
C ILE A 81 -6.00 -13.28 1.78
N VAL A 82 -6.65 -12.51 2.64
CA VAL A 82 -6.08 -12.03 3.89
C VAL A 82 -6.56 -12.97 5.02
N PRO A 83 -5.65 -13.57 5.80
CA PRO A 83 -6.00 -14.51 6.87
C PRO A 83 -6.56 -13.76 8.10
N THR A 84 -7.73 -13.16 7.96
CA THR A 84 -8.52 -12.57 9.05
C THR A 84 -9.66 -13.50 9.45
N THR A 85 -10.29 -13.25 10.61
CA THR A 85 -11.52 -13.92 11.03
C THR A 85 -12.65 -12.89 11.19
N PRO A 86 -13.66 -12.84 10.30
CA PRO A 86 -13.85 -13.67 9.10
C PRO A 86 -12.80 -13.40 8.00
N VAL A 87 -12.62 -14.35 7.09
CA VAL A 87 -11.67 -14.23 5.96
C VAL A 87 -12.08 -13.05 5.09
N SER A 88 -11.11 -12.19 4.79
CA SER A 88 -11.31 -11.05 3.89
C SER A 88 -10.55 -11.28 2.60
N THR A 89 -11.13 -10.86 1.48
CA THR A 89 -10.47 -10.87 0.17
C THR A 89 -10.28 -9.45 -0.32
N VAL A 90 -9.10 -9.15 -0.84
CA VAL A 90 -8.77 -7.88 -1.47
C VAL A 90 -8.50 -8.14 -2.94
N ASN A 91 -9.21 -7.45 -3.82
CA ASN A 91 -9.07 -7.63 -5.26
C ASN A 91 -8.14 -6.58 -5.84
N TYR A 92 -7.06 -7.04 -6.47
CA TYR A 92 -6.17 -6.19 -7.25
C TYR A 92 -6.44 -6.37 -8.74
N THR A 93 -6.68 -5.28 -9.45
CA THR A 93 -6.64 -5.27 -10.91
C THR A 93 -5.19 -5.14 -11.33
N VAL A 94 -4.66 -6.17 -12.00
CA VAL A 94 -3.31 -6.17 -12.53
C VAL A 94 -3.36 -6.02 -14.03
N THR A 95 -2.73 -4.95 -14.53
CA THR A 95 -2.57 -4.65 -15.94
C THR A 95 -1.13 -4.90 -16.33
N VAL A 96 -0.91 -5.84 -17.25
CA VAL A 96 0.40 -6.18 -17.81
C VAL A 96 0.45 -5.64 -19.24
N THR A 97 1.42 -4.78 -19.50
CA THR A 97 1.75 -4.29 -20.83
C THR A 97 3.08 -4.90 -21.27
N CYS A 98 3.18 -5.23 -22.55
CA CYS A 98 4.38 -5.76 -23.15
C CYS A 98 4.72 -4.96 -24.40
N THR A 99 5.97 -4.50 -24.48
CA THR A 99 6.53 -3.85 -25.67
C THR A 99 7.72 -4.66 -26.15
N ARG A 100 7.66 -5.13 -27.40
CA ARG A 100 8.76 -5.81 -28.07
C ARG A 100 9.53 -4.80 -28.92
N THR A 101 10.84 -4.74 -28.71
CA THR A 101 11.76 -3.92 -29.51
C THR A 101 12.85 -4.83 -30.09
N PRO A 102 12.98 -4.94 -31.42
CA PRO A 102 14.09 -5.66 -32.02
C PRO A 102 15.38 -4.85 -31.83
N ALA A 103 16.43 -5.52 -31.38
CA ALA A 103 17.79 -5.02 -31.35
C ALA A 103 18.68 -5.88 -32.26
N THR A 104 19.78 -5.32 -32.75
CA THR A 104 20.76 -6.07 -33.52
C THR A 104 22.10 -5.98 -32.81
N GLU A 105 22.61 -7.13 -32.41
CA GLU A 105 23.94 -7.27 -31.82
C GLU A 105 24.84 -7.95 -32.87
N GLY A 106 25.67 -7.15 -33.55
CA GLY A 106 26.47 -7.61 -34.68
C GLY A 106 25.59 -8.04 -35.87
N SER A 107 25.60 -9.34 -36.19
CA SER A 107 24.75 -9.94 -37.24
C SER A 107 23.51 -10.66 -36.69
N THR A 108 23.31 -10.69 -35.37
CA THR A 108 22.21 -11.42 -34.72
C THR A 108 21.10 -10.46 -34.33
N VAL A 109 19.86 -10.78 -34.70
CA VAL A 109 18.67 -10.05 -34.27
C VAL A 109 18.18 -10.62 -32.94
N ILE A 110 18.11 -9.78 -31.91
CA ILE A 110 17.65 -10.12 -30.56
C ILE A 110 16.34 -9.38 -30.30
N ASN A 111 15.40 -10.01 -29.62
CA ASN A 111 14.15 -9.38 -29.23
C ASN A 111 14.22 -8.95 -27.76
N MET A 112 14.14 -7.65 -27.51
CA MET A 112 14.01 -7.12 -26.16
C MET A 112 12.53 -6.92 -25.85
N TYR A 113 12.05 -7.56 -24.79
CA TYR A 113 10.70 -7.44 -24.28
C TYR A 113 10.74 -6.63 -22.98
N GLN A 114 10.12 -5.46 -23.01
CA GLN A 114 9.86 -4.66 -21.82
C GLN A 114 8.44 -4.96 -21.34
N ILE A 115 8.34 -5.55 -20.16
CA ILE A 115 7.09 -5.95 -19.54
C ILE A 115 6.87 -5.03 -18.35
N THR A 116 5.71 -4.39 -18.28
CA THR A 116 5.32 -3.54 -17.17
C THR A 116 4.03 -4.06 -16.57
N ALA A 117 4.02 -4.34 -15.27
CA ALA A 117 2.85 -4.77 -14.54
C ALA A 117 2.45 -3.71 -13.52
N THR A 118 1.22 -3.24 -13.61
CA THR A 118 0.62 -2.28 -12.69
C THR A 118 -0.49 -2.97 -11.92
N ALA A 119 -0.39 -3.00 -10.59
CA ALA A 119 -1.41 -3.51 -9.69
C ALA A 119 -2.10 -2.37 -8.94
N ILE A 120 -3.42 -2.33 -9.02
CA ILE A 120 -4.27 -1.32 -8.40
C ILE A 120 -5.35 -2.03 -7.58
N ASN A 121 -5.60 -1.63 -6.33
CA ASN A 121 -6.78 -2.13 -5.63
C ASN A 121 -8.03 -1.49 -6.27
N ALA A 122 -9.02 -2.29 -6.67
CA ALA A 122 -10.14 -1.84 -7.51
C ALA A 122 -11.18 -0.98 -6.75
N GLY A 123 -10.74 0.00 -5.95
CA GLY A 123 -11.57 0.83 -5.08
C GLY A 123 -12.10 0.10 -3.84
N VAL A 124 -11.68 -1.14 -3.62
CA VAL A 124 -12.07 -1.97 -2.46
C VAL A 124 -10.90 -2.03 -1.49
N GLY A 125 -10.89 -1.11 -0.53
CA GLY A 125 -9.84 -0.96 0.48
C GLY A 125 -10.05 0.32 1.26
N ARG A 126 -9.29 0.50 2.36
CA ARG A 126 -9.34 1.77 3.13
C ARG A 126 -8.56 2.88 2.44
N PHE A 127 -7.56 2.51 1.64
CA PHE A 127 -6.69 3.43 0.91
C PHE A 127 -6.63 3.05 -0.57
N PHE A 128 -6.29 4.04 -1.41
CA PHE A 128 -5.95 3.80 -2.80
C PHE A 128 -4.47 3.46 -2.89
N VAL A 129 -4.15 2.27 -3.40
CA VAL A 129 -2.77 1.80 -3.53
C VAL A 129 -2.51 1.33 -4.95
N GLU A 130 -1.43 1.84 -5.53
CA GLU A 130 -0.93 1.47 -6.85
C GLU A 130 0.55 1.09 -6.76
N ARG A 131 0.93 -0.02 -7.39
CA ARG A 131 2.32 -0.43 -7.57
C ARG A 131 2.57 -0.80 -9.02
N GLN A 132 3.63 -0.21 -9.59
CA GLN A 132 4.08 -0.50 -10.94
C GLN A 132 5.48 -1.11 -10.89
N LEU A 133 5.66 -2.23 -11.57
CA LEU A 133 6.94 -2.90 -11.76
C LEU A 133 7.23 -3.02 -13.24
N THR A 134 8.50 -2.91 -13.61
CA THR A 134 8.96 -3.10 -14.98
C THR A 134 10.12 -4.07 -14.99
N ALA A 135 10.09 -5.03 -15.91
CA ALA A 135 11.15 -5.98 -16.17
C ALA A 135 11.46 -6.00 -17.66
N THR A 136 12.74 -6.16 -18.00
CA THR A 136 13.20 -6.30 -19.38
C THR A 136 13.85 -7.67 -19.53
N VAL A 137 13.42 -8.42 -20.54
CA VAL A 137 13.97 -9.73 -20.87
C VAL A 137 14.36 -9.78 -22.35
N THR A 138 15.42 -10.52 -22.65
CA THR A 138 15.94 -10.68 -24.02
C THR A 138 15.81 -12.12 -24.47
N GLN A 139 15.38 -12.32 -25.71
CA GLN A 139 15.35 -13.62 -26.40
C GLN A 139 16.12 -13.57 -27.71
#